data_AF-A0A7J8Z0M6-F1
#
_entry.id   AF-A0A7J8Z0M6-F1
#
_cell.length_a   1.000
_cell.length_b   1.000
_cell.length_c   1.000
_cell.angle_alpha   90.00
_cell.angle_beta   90.00
_cell.angle_gamma   90.00
#
_symmetry.space_group_name_H-M   'P 1'
#
loop_
_entity.id
_entity.type
_entity.pdbx_description
1 polymer ?
#
loop_
_entity_poly.entity_id
_entity_poly.type
_entity_poly.pdbx_seq_one_letter_code
_entity_poly.pdbx_strand_id
1 'polypeptide(L)'
;MASKSFSFAFLLLFFLCTFAAAEPCDNHRFRGGKTFASCIDLPSLNCSLHWNFHSLTQTVDVALRRNRVDQKTRWMSWAINPHSKGMVGSLALVAFQKDDGTMVAYTSPITSYATQLQKGDLSFPVNGVSSILEGNEMIMFATLALPANTTTVNHLWQEGPLVGNVPRMHPLSGPNMGSMETLDFLAGKLVVDKTSSRNQWKIVHGILCTLGWGLAGGIIGVLLWLGALGARIGGGINQYIGITLLGLGAIQGIVGYCRPHKEDKKRVYFNIFHCSFGYGAIGLSIANVFLGFHM
;
A
#
# COMPACT_ATOMS: atom_id res chain seq x y z
N MET A 1 49.69 -23.54 26.26
CA MET A 1 49.70 -22.29 25.47
C MET A 1 49.33 -22.68 24.04
N ALA A 2 48.34 -22.12 23.33
CA ALA A 2 47.67 -20.84 23.45
C ALA A 2 46.19 -20.98 23.02
N SER A 3 45.31 -20.30 23.75
CA SER A 3 43.91 -20.05 23.38
C SER A 3 43.87 -19.05 22.22
N LYS A 4 43.15 -19.39 21.13
CA LYS A 4 42.80 -18.43 20.08
C LYS A 4 41.34 -18.04 20.28
N SER A 5 41.15 -16.90 20.94
CA SER A 5 39.85 -16.24 21.10
C SER A 5 39.43 -15.65 19.75
N PHE A 6 38.33 -16.14 19.18
CA PHE A 6 37.73 -15.58 17.96
C PHE A 6 36.73 -14.50 18.39
N SER A 7 37.16 -13.24 18.34
CA SER A 7 36.33 -12.09 18.66
C SER A 7 35.40 -11.80 17.47
N PHE A 8 34.11 -12.09 17.60
CA PHE A 8 33.08 -11.69 16.65
C PHE A 8 32.57 -10.29 17.05
N ALA A 9 33.29 -9.26 16.63
CA ALA A 9 32.82 -7.88 16.75
C ALA A 9 31.71 -7.65 15.71
N PHE A 10 30.46 -7.79 16.13
CA PHE A 10 29.29 -7.44 15.33
C PHE A 10 29.15 -5.91 15.32
N LEU A 11 29.72 -5.26 14.29
CA LEU A 11 29.52 -3.83 14.03
C LEU A 11 28.05 -3.61 13.60
N LEU A 12 27.22 -3.27 14.57
CA LEU A 12 25.84 -2.86 14.38
C LEU A 12 25.85 -1.39 13.93
N LEU A 13 26.08 -1.16 12.64
CA LEU A 13 25.86 0.15 12.01
C LEU A 13 24.34 0.44 12.03
N PHE A 14 23.87 1.05 13.12
CA PHE A 14 22.60 1.75 13.12
C PHE A 14 22.71 2.92 12.15
N PHE A 15 22.22 2.71 10.93
CA PHE A 15 21.97 3.78 9.98
C PHE A 15 20.83 4.64 10.58
N LEU A 16 21.19 5.70 11.29
CA LEU A 16 20.29 6.77 11.67
C LEU A 16 19.88 7.49 10.39
N CYS A 17 18.91 6.93 9.67
CA CYS A 17 18.13 7.69 8.70
C CYS A 17 17.37 8.76 9.49
N THR A 18 17.89 9.98 9.48
CA THR A 18 17.12 11.17 9.83
C THR A 18 16.07 11.35 8.74
N PHE A 19 14.91 10.70 8.91
CA PHE A 19 13.73 11.09 8.14
C PHE A 19 13.32 12.47 8.65
N ALA A 20 13.44 13.49 7.81
CA ALA A 20 12.76 14.75 8.04
C ALA A 20 11.26 14.43 8.07
N ALA A 21 10.66 14.40 9.26
CA ALA A 21 9.22 14.23 9.39
C ALA A 21 8.56 15.48 8.77
N ALA A 22 7.62 15.27 7.85
CA ALA A 22 6.79 16.35 7.35
C ALA A 22 5.97 16.93 8.51
N GLU A 23 5.80 18.25 8.55
CA GLU A 23 4.94 18.86 9.57
C GLU A 23 3.51 18.35 9.46
N PRO A 24 2.83 18.08 10.60
CA PRO A 24 1.43 17.66 10.62
C PRO A 24 0.53 18.63 9.88
N CYS A 25 -0.51 18.12 9.21
CA CYS A 25 -1.44 18.95 8.45
C CYS A 25 -2.08 20.07 9.29
N ASP A 26 -2.31 19.84 10.58
CA ASP A 26 -2.94 20.80 11.51
C ASP A 26 -2.16 22.11 11.67
N ASN A 27 -0.85 22.08 11.43
CA ASN A 27 0.01 23.26 11.53
C ASN A 27 0.04 24.09 10.24
N HIS A 28 -0.50 23.56 9.14
CA HIS A 28 -0.45 24.24 7.85
C HIS A 28 -1.40 25.44 7.81
N ARG A 29 -0.91 26.56 7.26
CA ARG A 29 -1.68 27.79 7.08
C ARG A 29 -1.72 28.15 5.61
N PHE A 30 -2.92 28.10 5.02
CA PHE A 30 -3.15 28.52 3.65
C PHE A 30 -3.10 30.05 3.53
N ARG A 31 -2.57 30.56 2.42
CA ARG A 31 -2.60 32.00 2.12
C ARG A 31 -3.99 32.46 1.70
N GLY A 32 -4.19 33.79 1.70
CA GLY A 32 -5.43 34.40 1.25
C GLY A 32 -6.63 34.16 2.18
N GLY A 33 -6.38 33.88 3.46
CA GLY A 33 -7.43 33.72 4.48
C GLY A 33 -8.25 32.44 4.35
N LYS A 34 -7.86 31.49 3.49
CA LYS A 34 -8.52 30.18 3.42
C LYS A 34 -8.19 29.38 4.68
N THR A 35 -9.23 28.82 5.29
CA THR A 35 -9.09 27.97 6.49
C THR A 35 -9.89 26.69 6.29
N PHE A 36 -9.40 25.60 6.86
CA PHE A 36 -10.06 24.30 6.86
C PHE A 36 -10.18 23.81 8.30
N ALA A 37 -11.35 23.31 8.65
CA ALA A 37 -11.70 22.85 10.00
C ALA A 37 -11.17 21.44 10.28
N SER A 38 -10.88 20.67 9.24
CA SER A 38 -10.40 19.30 9.36
C SER A 38 -9.32 19.02 8.34
N CYS A 39 -8.34 18.20 8.73
CA CYS A 39 -7.32 17.72 7.82
C CYS A 39 -6.83 16.32 8.21
N ILE A 40 -6.18 15.65 7.26
CA ILE A 40 -5.47 14.38 7.46
C ILE A 40 -4.18 14.38 6.65
N ASP A 41 -3.12 13.84 7.23
CA ASP A 41 -1.93 13.44 6.50
C ASP A 41 -2.17 12.07 5.86
N LEU A 42 -2.06 11.99 4.53
CA LEU A 42 -2.27 10.74 3.81
C LEU A 42 -1.01 9.87 3.95
N PRO A 43 -1.15 8.54 4.12
CA PRO A 43 -0.04 7.66 4.47
C PRO A 43 1.02 7.50 3.37
N SER A 44 0.77 8.05 2.18
CA SER A 44 1.66 7.90 1.03
C SER A 44 1.58 9.09 0.08
N LEU A 45 2.60 9.22 -0.80
CA LEU A 45 2.72 10.26 -1.82
C LEU A 45 2.91 11.69 -1.28
N ASN A 46 3.25 11.85 0.01
CA ASN A 46 3.48 13.15 0.68
C ASN A 46 2.34 14.14 0.46
N CYS A 47 1.11 13.63 0.54
CA CYS A 47 -0.10 14.42 0.38
C CYS A 47 -0.80 14.61 1.73
N SER A 48 -1.45 15.75 1.91
CA SER A 48 -2.43 15.96 2.97
C SER A 48 -3.73 16.51 2.41
N LEU A 49 -4.84 16.06 2.97
CA LEU A 49 -6.18 16.48 2.57
C LEU A 49 -6.78 17.34 3.66
N HIS A 50 -7.32 18.49 3.27
CA HIS A 50 -7.98 19.46 4.15
C HIS A 50 -9.39 19.69 3.65
N TRP A 51 -10.35 19.87 4.56
CA TRP A 51 -11.74 20.10 4.16
C TRP A 51 -12.58 20.89 5.15
N ASN A 52 -13.65 21.48 4.62
CA ASN A 52 -14.78 22.03 5.37
C ASN A 52 -16.05 21.36 4.86
N PHE A 53 -16.78 20.69 5.74
CA PHE A 53 -18.08 20.11 5.40
C PHE A 53 -19.22 21.06 5.79
N HIS A 54 -20.06 21.39 4.81
CA HIS A 54 -21.21 22.27 4.99
C HIS A 54 -22.49 21.45 4.98
N SER A 55 -23.03 21.16 6.17
CA SER A 55 -24.17 20.27 6.35
C SER A 55 -25.47 20.77 5.71
N LEU A 56 -25.68 22.08 5.67
CA LEU A 56 -26.88 22.71 5.10
C LEU A 56 -26.96 22.56 3.57
N THR A 57 -25.82 22.70 2.88
CA THR A 57 -25.73 22.63 1.42
C THR A 57 -25.29 21.26 0.92
N GLN A 58 -24.89 20.35 1.83
CA GLN A 58 -24.29 19.05 1.51
C GLN A 58 -23.07 19.18 0.57
N THR A 59 -22.32 20.26 0.75
CA THR A 59 -21.10 20.54 -0.02
C THR A 59 -19.88 20.39 0.87
N VAL A 60 -18.77 20.02 0.26
CA VAL A 60 -17.46 20.00 0.91
C VAL A 60 -16.47 20.82 0.12
N ASP A 61 -15.83 21.77 0.79
CA ASP A 61 -14.65 22.43 0.27
C ASP A 61 -13.45 21.55 0.58
N VAL A 62 -12.62 21.25 -0.42
CA VAL A 62 -11.43 20.43 -0.26
C VAL A 62 -10.19 21.16 -0.73
N ALA A 63 -9.07 20.89 -0.05
CA ALA A 63 -7.73 21.19 -0.53
C ALA A 63 -6.86 19.95 -0.44
N LEU A 64 -6.37 19.47 -1.57
CA LEU A 64 -5.30 18.48 -1.62
C LEU A 64 -3.97 19.22 -1.71
N ARG A 65 -3.15 19.07 -0.69
CA ARG A 65 -1.79 19.60 -0.64
C ARG A 65 -0.79 18.48 -0.90
N ARG A 66 0.25 18.78 -1.65
CA ARG A 66 1.36 17.88 -1.95
C ARG A 66 2.69 18.61 -1.85
N ASN A 67 3.62 18.04 -1.07
CA ASN A 67 4.97 18.56 -0.97
C ASN A 67 5.83 18.04 -2.14
N ARG A 68 6.49 18.94 -2.89
CA ARG A 68 7.36 18.56 -4.02
C ARG A 68 8.76 18.22 -3.54
N VAL A 69 8.96 16.98 -3.13
CA VAL A 69 10.28 16.52 -2.66
C VAL A 69 11.30 16.39 -3.80
N ASP A 70 10.87 16.13 -5.04
CA ASP A 70 11.77 15.71 -6.13
C ASP A 70 12.01 16.75 -7.25
N GLN A 71 11.50 17.99 -7.14
CA GLN A 71 11.53 19.09 -8.13
C GLN A 71 11.10 18.74 -9.58
N LYS A 72 10.82 17.48 -9.90
CA LYS A 72 10.34 17.02 -11.19
C LYS A 72 8.89 17.46 -11.38
N THR A 73 8.56 17.89 -12.60
CA THR A 73 7.18 18.19 -12.96
C THR A 73 6.37 16.90 -12.99
N ARG A 74 5.35 16.85 -12.13
CA ARG A 74 4.46 15.70 -11.95
C ARG A 74 3.03 16.20 -11.95
N TRP A 75 2.10 15.35 -12.36
CA TRP A 75 0.70 15.57 -12.07
C TRP A 75 0.35 14.95 -10.73
N MET A 76 -0.64 15.54 -10.07
CA MET A 76 -1.32 14.98 -8.92
C MET A 76 -2.81 14.91 -9.18
N SER A 77 -3.47 13.96 -8.53
CA SER A 77 -4.91 13.79 -8.63
C SER A 77 -5.50 13.36 -7.30
N TRP A 78 -6.71 13.81 -7.03
CA TRP A 78 -7.57 13.30 -5.97
C TRP A 78 -8.94 13.00 -6.55
N ALA A 79 -9.54 11.87 -6.19
CA ALA A 79 -10.77 11.40 -6.78
C ALA A 79 -11.70 10.77 -5.75
N ILE A 80 -13.00 10.84 -6.02
CA ILE A 80 -14.01 10.06 -5.29
C ILE A 80 -14.52 8.94 -6.20
N ASN A 81 -14.62 7.73 -5.68
CA ASN A 81 -15.32 6.64 -6.33
C ASN A 81 -16.61 6.31 -5.57
N PRO A 82 -17.79 6.65 -6.11
CA PRO A 82 -19.06 6.44 -5.42
C PRO A 82 -19.48 4.96 -5.33
N HIS A 83 -18.85 4.07 -6.11
CA HIS A 83 -19.30 2.67 -6.25
C HIS A 83 -18.30 1.64 -5.72
N SER A 84 -17.01 1.96 -5.68
CA SER A 84 -15.97 1.01 -5.32
C SER A 84 -14.76 1.67 -4.68
N LYS A 85 -13.78 0.87 -4.25
CA LYS A 85 -12.46 1.35 -3.80
C LYS A 85 -11.39 1.27 -4.89
N GLY A 86 -11.81 1.18 -6.15
CA GLY A 86 -10.91 1.09 -7.31
C GLY A 86 -10.77 2.40 -8.07
N MET A 87 -9.89 2.42 -9.07
CA MET A 87 -9.66 3.57 -9.95
C MET A 87 -10.78 3.76 -10.99
N VAL A 88 -11.36 2.66 -11.48
CA VAL A 88 -12.43 2.70 -12.49
C VAL A 88 -13.74 3.12 -11.83
N GLY A 89 -14.42 4.10 -12.43
CA GLY A 89 -15.60 4.77 -11.88
C GLY A 89 -15.25 5.97 -10.99
N SER A 90 -13.97 6.31 -10.83
CA SER A 90 -13.54 7.47 -10.05
C SER A 90 -13.82 8.79 -10.77
N LEU A 91 -14.18 9.79 -9.99
CA LEU A 91 -14.47 11.15 -10.41
C LEU A 91 -13.33 12.02 -9.90
N ALA A 92 -12.39 12.33 -10.80
CA ALA A 92 -11.09 12.84 -10.43
C ALA A 92 -10.98 14.36 -10.62
N LEU A 93 -10.25 14.98 -9.70
CA LEU A 93 -9.64 16.29 -9.84
C LEU A 93 -8.18 16.07 -10.19
N VAL A 94 -7.69 16.79 -11.19
CA VAL A 94 -6.32 16.65 -11.70
C VAL A 94 -5.68 18.02 -11.67
N ALA A 95 -4.45 18.08 -11.16
CA ALA A 95 -3.66 19.30 -11.18
C ALA A 95 -2.20 19.02 -11.56
N PHE A 96 -1.61 19.95 -12.30
CA PHE A 96 -0.19 19.96 -12.61
C PHE A 96 0.28 21.37 -13.01
N GLN A 97 1.60 21.55 -13.03
CA GLN A 97 2.21 22.76 -13.57
C GLN A 97 2.66 22.48 -14.99
N LYS A 98 2.35 23.38 -15.92
CA LYS A 98 2.87 23.32 -17.28
C LYS A 98 4.35 23.69 -17.33
N ASP A 99 4.99 23.38 -18.45
CA ASP A 99 6.38 23.75 -18.74
C ASP A 99 6.59 25.29 -18.73
N ASP A 100 5.55 26.06 -19.03
CA ASP A 100 5.55 27.54 -18.97
C ASP A 100 5.37 28.10 -17.54
N GLY A 101 5.26 27.22 -16.54
CA GLY A 101 5.07 27.57 -15.13
C GLY A 101 3.59 27.74 -14.71
N THR A 102 2.65 27.74 -15.65
CA THR A 102 1.22 27.92 -15.38
C THR A 102 0.65 26.73 -14.62
N MET A 103 -0.09 27.00 -13.55
CA MET A 103 -0.84 25.97 -12.82
C MET A 103 -2.16 25.65 -13.51
N VAL A 104 -2.46 24.36 -13.64
CA VAL A 104 -3.67 23.85 -14.27
C VAL A 104 -4.39 22.94 -13.30
N ALA A 105 -5.71 23.12 -13.18
CA ALA A 105 -6.59 22.18 -12.51
C ALA A 105 -7.87 21.96 -13.32
N TYR A 106 -8.37 20.73 -13.33
CA TYR A 106 -9.62 20.36 -14.00
C TYR A 106 -10.18 19.04 -13.48
N THR A 107 -11.41 18.74 -13.88
CA THR A 107 -12.11 17.48 -13.60
C THR A 107 -11.87 16.44 -14.70
N SER A 108 -11.79 15.16 -14.34
CA SER A 108 -11.60 14.04 -15.25
C SER A 108 -12.40 12.82 -14.79
N PRO A 109 -13.37 12.32 -15.59
CA PRO A 109 -14.05 11.07 -15.29
C PRO A 109 -13.17 9.86 -15.67
N ILE A 110 -12.98 8.93 -14.74
CA ILE A 110 -12.12 7.75 -14.94
C ILE A 110 -12.98 6.53 -15.25
N THR A 111 -13.12 6.20 -16.53
CA THR A 111 -13.96 5.08 -16.98
C THR A 111 -13.18 3.81 -17.28
N SER A 112 -11.85 3.88 -17.36
CA SER A 112 -10.99 2.71 -17.61
C SER A 112 -9.55 2.91 -17.11
N TYR A 113 -8.78 1.82 -17.04
CA TYR A 113 -7.35 1.86 -16.74
C TYR A 113 -6.50 2.52 -17.84
N ALA A 114 -7.04 2.71 -19.04
CA ALA A 114 -6.36 3.35 -20.17
C ALA A 114 -6.57 4.88 -20.20
N THR A 115 -7.11 5.46 -19.13
CA THR A 115 -7.31 6.92 -19.01
C THR A 115 -5.99 7.68 -19.24
N GLN A 116 -6.10 8.85 -19.89
CA GLN A 116 -5.01 9.82 -19.98
C GLN A 116 -5.31 11.07 -19.14
N LEU A 117 -6.22 10.93 -18.18
CA LEU A 117 -6.73 12.04 -17.37
C LEU A 117 -7.26 13.18 -18.24
N GLN A 118 -8.05 12.84 -19.27
CA GLN A 118 -8.66 13.82 -20.15
C GLN A 118 -9.67 14.67 -19.38
N LYS A 119 -9.70 15.98 -19.66
CA LYS A 119 -10.68 16.88 -19.07
C LYS A 119 -12.10 16.45 -19.47
N GLY A 120 -13.01 16.40 -18.50
CA GLY A 120 -14.40 16.07 -18.72
C GLY A 120 -15.27 16.34 -17.50
N ASP A 121 -16.58 16.33 -17.72
CA ASP A 121 -17.56 16.59 -16.67
C ASP A 121 -17.74 15.37 -15.77
N LEU A 122 -18.07 15.62 -14.50
CA LEU A 122 -18.31 14.60 -13.48
C LEU A 122 -19.81 14.40 -13.27
N SER A 123 -20.20 13.25 -12.74
CA SER A 123 -21.60 12.93 -12.47
C SER A 123 -22.20 13.69 -11.28
N PHE A 124 -21.37 14.29 -10.42
CA PHE A 124 -21.81 15.23 -9.37
C PHE A 124 -21.21 16.62 -9.57
N PRO A 125 -21.91 17.70 -9.16
CA PRO A 125 -21.42 19.07 -9.31
C PRO A 125 -20.09 19.31 -8.59
N VAL A 126 -19.13 19.87 -9.32
CA VAL A 126 -17.85 20.35 -8.76
C VAL A 126 -17.60 21.76 -9.26
N ASN A 127 -17.38 22.67 -8.32
CA ASN A 127 -17.16 24.10 -8.57
C ASN A 127 -15.80 24.53 -8.03
N GLY A 128 -15.32 25.68 -8.49
CA GLY A 128 -14.13 26.32 -7.91
C GLY A 128 -12.83 25.54 -8.08
N VAL A 129 -12.76 24.62 -9.05
CA VAL A 129 -11.57 23.80 -9.31
C VAL A 129 -10.41 24.72 -9.70
N SER A 130 -9.37 24.73 -8.87
CA SER A 130 -8.21 25.59 -9.05
C SER A 130 -6.97 24.93 -8.45
N SER A 131 -5.79 25.42 -8.83
CA SER A 131 -4.53 24.95 -8.26
C SER A 131 -3.53 26.08 -8.19
N ILE A 132 -2.67 26.01 -7.18
CA ILE A 132 -1.59 26.96 -6.95
C ILE A 132 -0.30 26.21 -6.63
N LEU A 133 0.82 26.92 -6.80
CA LEU A 133 2.12 26.50 -6.33
C LEU A 133 2.59 27.52 -5.28
N GLU A 134 2.70 27.10 -4.03
CA GLU A 134 3.16 27.94 -2.92
C GLU A 134 4.47 27.39 -2.39
N GLY A 135 5.56 28.14 -2.58
CA GLY A 135 6.89 27.65 -2.26
C GLY A 135 7.21 26.37 -3.04
N ASN A 136 7.36 25.26 -2.32
CA ASN A 136 7.62 23.95 -2.91
C ASN A 136 6.42 22.99 -2.80
N GLU A 137 5.21 23.54 -2.71
CA GLU A 137 3.99 22.79 -2.44
C GLU A 137 2.95 23.05 -3.54
N MET A 138 2.44 21.97 -4.12
CA MET A 138 1.32 22.05 -5.05
C MET A 138 0.03 21.86 -4.25
N ILE A 139 -0.93 22.76 -4.44
CA ILE A 139 -2.21 22.71 -3.75
C ILE A 139 -3.32 22.81 -4.79
N MET A 140 -4.30 21.92 -4.70
CA MET A 140 -5.49 21.89 -5.55
C MET A 140 -6.72 22.08 -4.68
N PHE A 141 -7.61 22.97 -5.09
CA PHE A 141 -8.86 23.28 -4.41
C PHE A 141 -10.07 22.90 -5.27
N ALA A 142 -11.15 22.52 -4.62
CA ALA A 142 -12.46 22.39 -5.23
C ALA A 142 -13.57 22.44 -4.17
N THR A 143 -14.79 22.73 -4.61
CA THR A 143 -16.01 22.55 -3.82
C THR A 143 -16.86 21.51 -4.53
N LEU A 144 -17.23 20.44 -3.84
CA LEU A 144 -18.00 19.33 -4.40
C LEU A 144 -19.30 19.13 -3.63
N ALA A 145 -20.38 18.86 -4.37
CA ALA A 145 -21.64 18.39 -3.81
C ALA A 145 -21.56 16.86 -3.62
N LEU A 146 -21.80 16.38 -2.41
CA LEU A 146 -21.72 14.94 -2.13
C LEU A 146 -22.96 14.22 -2.72
N PRO A 147 -22.76 13.12 -3.46
CA PRO A 147 -23.87 12.31 -3.94
C PRO A 147 -24.55 11.59 -2.76
N ALA A 148 -25.88 11.48 -2.82
CA ALA A 148 -26.70 10.62 -1.97
C ALA A 148 -26.79 10.93 -0.45
N ASN A 149 -26.75 12.21 -0.02
CA ASN A 149 -26.85 12.59 1.41
C ASN A 149 -25.86 11.82 2.32
N THR A 150 -24.79 11.28 1.76
CA THR A 150 -23.77 10.54 2.50
C THR A 150 -22.56 11.42 2.72
N THR A 151 -22.04 11.40 3.94
CA THR A 151 -20.78 12.08 4.31
C THR A 151 -19.56 11.17 4.10
N THR A 152 -19.79 9.88 3.86
CA THR A 152 -18.76 8.86 3.67
C THR A 152 -18.48 8.62 2.19
N VAL A 153 -17.22 8.74 1.79
CA VAL A 153 -16.78 8.51 0.40
C VAL A 153 -15.58 7.59 0.35
N ASN A 154 -15.45 6.81 -0.72
CA ASN A 154 -14.18 6.19 -1.07
C ASN A 154 -13.39 7.20 -1.88
N HIS A 155 -12.21 7.57 -1.39
CA HIS A 155 -11.35 8.50 -2.08
C HIS A 155 -10.04 7.83 -2.50
N LEU A 156 -9.40 8.39 -3.52
CA LEU A 156 -8.12 7.96 -4.02
C LEU A 156 -7.26 9.19 -4.29
N TRP A 157 -5.96 9.07 -4.10
CA TRP A 157 -5.02 10.10 -4.52
C TRP A 157 -3.90 9.45 -5.33
N GLN A 158 -3.43 10.15 -6.34
CA GLN A 158 -2.42 9.63 -7.24
C GLN A 158 -1.46 10.73 -7.66
N GLU A 159 -0.28 10.31 -8.08
CA GLU A 159 0.70 11.15 -8.74
C GLU A 159 1.32 10.39 -9.90
N GLY A 160 1.84 11.10 -10.88
CA GLY A 160 2.58 10.46 -11.95
C GLY A 160 3.42 11.42 -12.79
N PRO A 161 4.18 10.86 -13.74
CA PRO A 161 5.04 11.64 -14.60
C PRO A 161 4.23 12.50 -15.58
N LEU A 162 4.75 13.68 -15.89
CA LEU A 162 4.23 14.56 -16.94
C LEU A 162 5.22 14.57 -18.12
N VAL A 163 4.73 14.44 -19.35
CA VAL A 163 5.55 14.53 -20.57
C VAL A 163 4.89 15.52 -21.52
N GLY A 164 5.54 16.66 -21.79
CA GLY A 164 5.01 17.70 -22.68
C GLY A 164 3.62 18.19 -22.24
N ASN A 165 3.45 18.48 -20.95
CA ASN A 165 2.17 18.87 -20.34
C ASN A 165 1.04 17.81 -20.40
N VAL A 166 1.37 16.56 -20.74
CA VAL A 166 0.41 15.45 -20.78
C VAL A 166 0.66 14.49 -19.61
N PRO A 167 -0.35 14.23 -18.75
CA PRO A 167 -0.26 13.21 -17.72
C PRO A 167 0.02 11.82 -18.30
N ARG A 168 0.99 11.12 -17.70
CA ARG A 168 1.32 9.74 -18.04
C ARG A 168 0.92 8.80 -16.92
N MET A 169 0.81 7.52 -17.26
CA MET A 169 0.48 6.46 -16.32
C MET A 169 1.36 6.52 -15.06
N HIS A 170 0.72 6.49 -13.90
CA HIS A 170 1.41 6.41 -12.62
C HIS A 170 1.99 5.00 -12.39
N PRO A 171 2.97 4.82 -11.49
CA PRO A 171 3.45 3.49 -11.12
C PRO A 171 2.32 2.55 -10.69
N LEU A 172 2.37 1.29 -11.16
CA LEU A 172 1.38 0.25 -10.84
C LEU A 172 1.77 -0.58 -9.60
N SER A 173 2.64 -0.03 -8.75
CA SER A 173 3.16 -0.69 -7.56
C SER A 173 3.48 0.34 -6.48
N GLY A 174 3.81 -0.15 -5.28
CA GLY A 174 4.24 0.71 -4.18
C GLY A 174 3.17 1.70 -3.70
N PRO A 175 3.56 2.94 -3.36
CA PRO A 175 2.68 3.97 -2.81
C PRO A 175 1.38 4.20 -3.59
N ASN A 176 1.45 4.25 -4.92
CA ASN A 176 0.29 4.48 -5.79
C ASN A 176 -0.79 3.39 -5.64
N MET A 177 -0.41 2.12 -5.47
CA MET A 177 -1.39 1.04 -5.25
C MET A 177 -2.05 1.09 -3.86
N GLY A 178 -1.40 1.73 -2.88
CA GLY A 178 -1.92 1.89 -1.52
C GLY A 178 -2.71 3.18 -1.30
N SER A 179 -2.77 4.09 -2.28
CA SER A 179 -3.32 5.43 -2.13
C SER A 179 -4.84 5.49 -2.33
N MET A 180 -5.57 4.73 -1.49
CA MET A 180 -7.02 4.61 -1.52
C MET A 180 -7.58 4.31 -0.13
N GLU A 181 -8.57 5.10 0.32
CA GLU A 181 -9.17 4.96 1.65
C GLU A 181 -10.65 5.34 1.67
N THR A 182 -11.30 5.16 2.83
CA THR A 182 -12.68 5.61 3.06
C THR A 182 -12.67 6.71 4.11
N LEU A 183 -13.24 7.85 3.74
CA LEU A 183 -13.26 9.07 4.55
C LEU A 183 -14.70 9.42 4.89
N ASP A 184 -14.96 9.78 6.15
CA ASP A 184 -16.21 10.42 6.58
C ASP A 184 -15.96 11.90 6.86
N PHE A 185 -16.51 12.77 6.00
CA PHE A 185 -16.34 14.21 6.08
C PHE A 185 -16.95 14.84 7.33
N LEU A 186 -17.96 14.19 7.95
CA LEU A 186 -18.63 14.70 9.15
C LEU A 186 -17.87 14.32 10.42
N ALA A 187 -17.43 13.06 10.53
CA ALA A 187 -16.72 12.58 11.71
C ALA A 187 -15.32 13.16 11.85
N GLY A 188 -14.77 13.79 10.80
CA GLY A 188 -13.40 14.29 10.81
C GLY A 188 -12.36 13.15 10.82
N LYS A 189 -12.78 11.90 10.55
CA LYS A 189 -11.98 10.69 10.82
C LYS A 189 -11.99 9.73 9.65
N LEU A 190 -10.86 9.04 9.50
CA LEU A 190 -10.73 7.90 8.61
C LEU A 190 -11.60 6.76 9.11
N VAL A 191 -12.40 6.18 8.21
CA VAL A 191 -13.15 4.97 8.52
C VAL A 191 -12.19 3.79 8.35
N VAL A 192 -11.72 3.22 9.46
CA VAL A 192 -10.85 2.06 9.44
C VAL A 192 -11.59 0.88 8.80
N ASP A 193 -11.27 0.62 7.54
CA ASP A 193 -11.83 -0.50 6.81
C ASP A 193 -11.09 -1.80 7.17
N LYS A 194 -11.85 -2.83 7.57
CA LYS A 194 -11.36 -4.20 7.82
C LYS A 194 -10.60 -4.80 6.62
N THR A 195 -10.74 -4.24 5.42
CA THR A 195 -9.95 -4.64 4.26
C THR A 195 -8.45 -4.35 4.43
N SER A 196 -8.08 -3.24 5.09
CA SER A 196 -6.69 -2.88 5.37
C SER A 196 -6.04 -3.88 6.32
N SER A 197 -6.72 -4.21 7.43
CA SER A 197 -6.24 -5.23 8.37
C SER A 197 -6.09 -6.60 7.71
N ARG A 198 -6.99 -6.97 6.79
CA ARG A 198 -6.87 -8.21 5.99
C ARG A 198 -5.65 -8.22 5.08
N ASN A 199 -5.18 -7.06 4.59
CA ASN A 199 -3.94 -6.99 3.81
C ASN A 199 -2.70 -7.04 4.71
N GLN A 200 -2.74 -6.39 5.88
CA GLN A 200 -1.69 -6.51 6.90
C GLN A 200 -1.50 -7.96 7.34
N TRP A 201 -2.59 -8.70 7.61
CA TRP A 201 -2.51 -10.12 7.97
C TRP A 201 -1.90 -11.00 6.88
N LYS A 202 -2.08 -10.67 5.60
CA LYS A 202 -1.42 -11.39 4.50
C LYS A 202 0.08 -11.13 4.48
N ILE A 203 0.51 -9.90 4.78
CA ILE A 203 1.93 -9.54 4.88
C ILE A 203 2.56 -10.26 6.08
N VAL A 204 1.91 -10.18 7.25
CA VAL A 204 2.35 -10.87 8.48
C VAL A 204 2.44 -12.38 8.25
N HIS A 205 1.44 -13.00 7.65
CA HIS A 205 1.46 -14.41 7.28
C HIS A 205 2.68 -14.75 6.41
N GLY A 206 2.92 -13.98 5.35
CA GLY A 206 4.08 -14.19 4.48
C GLY A 206 5.43 -14.09 5.21
N ILE A 207 5.60 -13.10 6.09
CA ILE A 207 6.82 -12.93 6.90
C ILE A 207 6.99 -14.09 7.87
N LEU A 208 5.95 -14.47 8.61
CA LEU A 208 6.02 -15.59 9.56
C LEU A 208 6.34 -16.91 8.85
N CYS A 209 5.72 -17.16 7.70
CA CYS A 209 6.00 -18.36 6.90
C CYS A 209 7.42 -18.38 6.34
N THR A 210 7.96 -17.24 5.88
CA THR A 210 9.34 -17.17 5.36
C THR A 210 10.40 -17.34 6.44
N LEU A 211 10.20 -16.73 7.62
CA LEU A 211 11.10 -16.92 8.76
C LEU A 211 11.03 -18.35 9.31
N GLY A 212 9.82 -18.89 9.47
CA GLY A 212 9.62 -20.25 9.98
C GLY A 212 10.18 -21.32 9.05
N TRP A 213 9.84 -21.28 7.76
CA TRP A 213 10.35 -22.24 6.78
C TRP A 213 11.83 -22.02 6.47
N GLY A 214 12.26 -20.78 6.21
CA GLY A 214 13.61 -20.48 5.73
C GLY A 214 14.68 -20.61 6.80
N LEU A 215 14.49 -19.98 7.96
CA LEU A 215 15.48 -19.98 9.03
C LEU A 215 15.43 -21.28 9.86
N ALA A 216 14.25 -21.61 10.39
CA ALA A 216 14.11 -22.73 11.33
C ALA A 216 13.99 -24.09 10.63
N GLY A 217 13.24 -24.18 9.54
CA GLY A 217 13.11 -25.43 8.77
C GLY A 217 14.32 -25.71 7.88
N GLY A 218 14.64 -24.77 6.99
CA GLY A 218 15.61 -24.94 5.91
C GLY A 218 17.05 -24.96 6.40
N ILE A 219 17.52 -23.86 7.00
CA ILE A 219 18.93 -23.72 7.40
C ILE A 219 19.28 -24.72 8.52
N ILE A 220 18.51 -24.75 9.60
CA ILE A 220 18.79 -25.66 10.73
C ILE A 220 18.60 -27.13 10.32
N GLY A 221 17.53 -27.45 9.59
CA GLY A 221 17.27 -28.82 9.14
C GLY A 221 18.35 -29.38 8.21
N VAL A 222 18.83 -28.57 7.26
CA VAL A 222 19.92 -28.98 6.35
C VAL A 222 21.26 -29.09 7.07
N LEU A 223 21.57 -28.19 8.00
CA LEU A 223 22.80 -28.25 8.79
C LEU A 223 22.85 -29.49 9.71
N LEU A 224 21.71 -29.85 10.31
CA LEU A 224 21.56 -31.09 11.07
C LEU A 224 21.68 -32.32 10.16
N TRP A 225 21.09 -32.31 8.96
CA TRP A 225 21.20 -33.43 8.02
C TRP A 225 22.64 -33.65 7.53
N LEU A 226 23.37 -32.58 7.23
CA LEU A 226 24.78 -32.64 6.84
C LEU A 226 25.71 -33.05 8.00
N GLY A 227 25.21 -33.09 9.23
CA GLY A 227 26.03 -33.37 10.42
C GLY A 227 26.95 -32.22 10.80
N ALA A 228 26.76 -31.03 10.25
CA ALA A 228 27.58 -29.84 10.50
C ALA A 228 27.47 -29.34 11.95
N LEU A 229 26.38 -29.73 12.64
CA LEU A 229 26.13 -29.45 14.06
C LEU A 229 26.46 -30.65 14.98
N GLY A 230 27.20 -31.65 14.48
CA GLY A 230 27.67 -32.80 15.27
C GLY A 230 26.66 -33.94 15.44
N ALA A 231 25.46 -33.85 14.85
CA ALA A 231 24.46 -34.90 14.84
C ALA A 231 24.25 -35.40 13.40
N ARG A 232 24.62 -36.64 13.09
CA ARG A 232 24.36 -37.26 11.79
C ARG A 232 23.19 -38.22 11.92
N ILE A 233 21.97 -37.71 11.75
CA ILE A 233 20.76 -38.52 11.81
C ILE A 233 20.54 -39.10 10.41
N GLY A 234 20.38 -40.41 10.26
CA GLY A 234 20.23 -41.05 8.94
C GLY A 234 19.21 -42.19 8.93
N GLY A 235 18.29 -42.18 7.97
CA GLY A 235 17.48 -43.31 7.52
C GLY A 235 16.07 -43.47 8.13
N GLY A 236 15.62 -42.59 9.03
CA GLY A 236 14.32 -42.71 9.69
C GLY A 236 13.15 -42.08 8.91
N ILE A 237 11.94 -42.62 9.08
CA ILE A 237 10.71 -42.10 8.45
C ILE A 237 10.46 -40.61 8.75
N ASN A 238 10.84 -40.13 9.95
CA ASN A 238 10.79 -38.72 10.35
C ASN A 238 11.62 -37.80 9.43
N GLN A 239 12.72 -38.31 8.89
CA GLN A 239 13.59 -37.51 8.03
C GLN A 239 13.00 -37.36 6.63
N TYR A 240 12.42 -38.41 6.08
CA TYR A 240 11.71 -38.36 4.80
C TYR A 240 10.50 -37.42 4.88
N ILE A 241 9.77 -37.45 5.99
CA ILE A 241 8.68 -36.51 6.25
C ILE A 241 9.23 -35.07 6.34
N GLY A 242 10.33 -34.85 7.06
CA GLY A 242 10.99 -33.54 7.14
C GLY A 242 11.44 -32.97 5.79
N ILE A 243 12.05 -33.78 4.93
CA ILE A 243 12.46 -33.39 3.57
C ILE A 243 11.24 -33.06 2.71
N THR A 244 10.17 -33.86 2.84
CA THR A 244 8.90 -33.61 2.13
C THR A 244 8.30 -32.27 2.56
N LEU A 245 8.30 -31.95 3.85
CA LEU A 245 7.85 -30.66 4.38
C LEU A 245 8.68 -29.48 3.85
N LEU A 246 10.00 -29.63 3.74
CA LEU A 246 10.86 -28.61 3.14
C LEU A 246 10.50 -28.35 1.68
N GLY A 247 10.29 -29.40 0.89
CA GLY A 247 9.86 -29.29 -0.50
C GLY A 247 8.48 -28.65 -0.66
N LEU A 248 7.50 -29.06 0.16
CA LEU A 248 6.17 -28.48 0.16
C LEU A 248 6.19 -26.99 0.50
N GLY A 249 6.97 -26.59 1.51
CA GLY A 249 7.13 -25.17 1.88
C GLY A 249 7.76 -24.32 0.77
N ALA A 250 8.78 -24.84 0.08
CA ALA A 250 9.38 -24.17 -1.09
C ALA A 250 8.34 -23.96 -2.20
N ILE A 251 7.59 -25.01 -2.54
CA ILE A 251 6.53 -24.95 -3.56
C ILE A 251 5.46 -23.93 -3.17
N GLN A 252 5.03 -23.92 -1.91
CA GLN A 252 4.05 -22.93 -1.42
C GLN A 252 4.55 -21.49 -1.53
N GLY A 253 5.83 -21.24 -1.21
CA GLY A 253 6.46 -19.92 -1.36
C GLY A 253 6.53 -19.46 -2.82
N ILE A 254 7.01 -20.33 -3.72
CA ILE A 254 7.11 -20.05 -5.17
C ILE A 254 5.73 -19.80 -5.77
N VAL A 255 4.76 -20.67 -5.48
CA VAL A 255 3.38 -20.50 -5.96
C VAL A 255 2.79 -19.19 -5.41
N GLY A 256 3.03 -18.87 -4.14
CA GLY A 256 2.63 -17.61 -3.51
C GLY A 256 3.17 -16.36 -4.22
N TYR A 257 4.39 -16.41 -4.77
CA TYR A 257 4.95 -15.34 -5.59
C TYR A 257 4.20 -15.19 -6.93
N CYS A 258 3.81 -16.31 -7.54
CA CYS A 258 3.03 -16.37 -8.78
C CYS A 258 1.51 -16.15 -8.59
N ARG A 259 1.10 -15.45 -7.52
CA ARG A 259 -0.31 -15.24 -7.17
C ARG A 259 -1.07 -14.49 -8.29
N PRO A 260 -2.15 -15.08 -8.86
CA PRO A 260 -2.96 -14.42 -9.89
C PRO A 260 -3.66 -13.15 -9.40
N HIS A 261 -4.03 -12.24 -10.32
CA HIS A 261 -4.81 -11.04 -9.99
C HIS A 261 -6.19 -11.39 -9.38
N LYS A 262 -6.80 -10.47 -8.64
CA LYS A 262 -8.06 -10.74 -7.89
C LYS A 262 -9.22 -11.16 -8.80
N GLU A 263 -9.28 -10.59 -9.99
CA GLU A 263 -10.36 -10.81 -10.96
C GLU A 263 -10.13 -12.02 -11.89
N ASP A 264 -9.00 -12.71 -11.77
CA ASP A 264 -8.69 -13.87 -12.62
C ASP A 264 -9.41 -15.13 -12.11
N LYS A 265 -10.04 -15.90 -13.00
CA LYS A 265 -10.65 -17.21 -12.67
C LYS A 265 -9.65 -18.18 -12.03
N LYS A 266 -8.38 -18.11 -12.42
CA LYS A 266 -7.27 -18.90 -11.83
C LYS A 266 -7.08 -18.62 -10.34
N ARG A 267 -7.51 -17.46 -9.84
CA ARG A 267 -7.36 -17.05 -8.44
C ARG A 267 -8.12 -17.98 -7.49
N VAL A 268 -9.25 -18.54 -7.92
CA VAL A 268 -10.03 -19.49 -7.13
C VAL A 268 -9.24 -20.79 -6.92
N TYR A 269 -8.70 -21.37 -8.00
CA TYR A 269 -7.88 -22.58 -7.93
C TYR A 269 -6.59 -22.35 -7.13
N PHE A 270 -5.95 -21.19 -7.30
CA PHE A 270 -4.80 -20.79 -6.49
C PHE A 270 -5.12 -20.80 -4.99
N ASN A 271 -6.25 -20.20 -4.59
CA ASN A 271 -6.63 -20.14 -3.17
C ASN A 271 -6.92 -21.54 -2.61
N ILE A 272 -7.59 -22.41 -3.37
CA ILE A 272 -7.86 -23.80 -2.97
C ILE A 272 -6.53 -24.55 -2.78
N PHE A 273 -5.65 -24.52 -3.78
CA PHE A 273 -4.35 -25.17 -3.73
C PHE A 273 -3.51 -24.68 -2.53
N HIS A 274 -3.36 -23.37 -2.38
CA HIS A 274 -2.54 -22.76 -1.33
C HIS A 274 -3.08 -23.08 0.08
N CYS A 275 -4.39 -23.09 0.23
CA CYS A 275 -5.05 -23.49 1.48
C CYS A 275 -4.86 -24.98 1.78
N SER A 276 -5.24 -25.87 0.86
CA SER A 276 -5.21 -27.32 1.08
C SER A 276 -3.80 -27.84 1.35
N PHE A 277 -2.82 -27.43 0.56
CA PHE A 277 -1.43 -27.84 0.77
C PHE A 277 -0.78 -27.18 1.98
N GLY A 278 -1.17 -25.94 2.32
CA GLY A 278 -0.73 -25.27 3.55
C GLY A 278 -1.19 -26.02 4.80
N TYR A 279 -2.48 -26.36 4.90
CA TYR A 279 -3.02 -27.15 6.01
C TYR A 279 -2.47 -28.58 6.04
N GLY A 280 -2.27 -29.20 4.88
CA GLY A 280 -1.62 -30.51 4.78
C GLY A 280 -0.20 -30.50 5.34
N ALA A 281 0.60 -29.48 5.01
CA ALA A 281 1.95 -29.31 5.54
C ALA A 281 1.95 -29.10 7.07
N ILE A 282 1.00 -28.34 7.61
CA ILE A 282 0.84 -28.15 9.06
C ILE A 282 0.51 -29.49 9.76
N GLY A 283 -0.45 -30.25 9.22
CA GLY A 283 -0.81 -31.55 9.77
C GLY A 283 0.38 -32.52 9.77
N LEU A 284 1.10 -32.58 8.66
CA LEU A 284 2.27 -33.43 8.51
C LEU A 284 3.43 -32.98 9.41
N SER A 285 3.62 -31.68 9.66
CA SER A 285 4.64 -31.18 10.60
C SER A 285 4.33 -31.57 12.04
N ILE A 286 3.05 -31.52 12.44
CA ILE A 286 2.63 -31.95 13.77
C ILE A 286 2.89 -33.45 13.95
N ALA A 287 2.50 -34.27 12.97
CA ALA A 287 2.76 -35.71 13.00
C ALA A 287 4.26 -36.03 13.08
N ASN A 288 5.09 -35.30 12.33
CA ASN A 288 6.54 -35.47 12.34
C ASN A 288 7.18 -35.16 13.70
N VAL A 289 6.67 -34.15 14.41
CA VAL A 289 7.13 -33.81 15.76
C VAL A 289 6.82 -34.96 16.74
N PHE A 290 5.59 -35.47 16.73
CA PHE A 290 5.20 -36.58 17.61
C PHE A 290 5.96 -37.88 17.32
N LEU A 291 6.17 -38.18 16.05
CA LEU A 291 6.93 -39.35 15.63
C LEU A 291 8.43 -39.19 15.96
N GLY A 292 8.94 -37.95 16.05
CA GLY A 292 10.28 -37.65 16.54
C GLY A 292 10.48 -37.89 18.04
N PHE A 293 9.43 -37.79 18.86
CA PHE A 293 9.48 -38.09 20.30
C PHE A 293 9.37 -39.58 20.63
N HIS A 294 8.90 -40.40 19.69
CA HIS A 294 8.75 -41.85 19.86
C HIS A 294 9.96 -42.65 19.34
N MET A 295 11.00 -41.98 18.84
CA MET A 295 12.29 -42.57 18.47
C MET A 295 13.34 -42.24 19.53
#